data_AF-A0A7V0KSV1-F1
#
_entry.id   AF-A0A7V0KSV1-F1
#
_cell.length_a   1.000
_cell.length_b   1.000
_cell.length_c   1.000
_cell.angle_alpha   90.00
_cell.angle_beta   90.00
_cell.angle_gamma   90.00
#
_symmetry.space_group_name_H-M   'P 1'
#
loop_
_entity.id
_entity.type
_entity.pdbx_description
1 polymer ?
#
loop_
_entity_poly.entity_id
_entity_poly.type
_entity_poly.pdbx_seq_one_letter_code
_entity_poly.pdbx_strand_id
1 'polypeptide(L)'
;EQQARALDAAEPPHDPFERIHRPVEHRAPDLDRVPLEPEEDLLLFIAEHSPYLADWQKDLLHIVHEEARHSIPQIDTKIMNEGWASYWHHKIMNSLDLPEELHLEFLVHHNQVIRAHPGGLNPYYIGFRLWHDIRRRYDEPTEAEIEAHGTPDKSGMEKIFEVRETDRDVSFLRRFLTADLMRDMDLFEYAKKGDRFVVSNVSDEEHWREVKETLLRNIGMNTVPVIRILDADHDHNRTLYTRHEHDGRDLQYGSLEKTLRYLHRLWGRRVLLETVMQGKSTTFSCDEDGVGRSAG
;
A
#
# COMPACT_ATOMS: atom_id res chain seq x y z
N GLU A 1 6.01 -20.29 17.75
CA GLU A 1 5.60 -20.13 16.34
C GLU A 1 6.72 -19.54 15.49
N GLN A 2 7.23 -18.34 15.81
CA GLN A 2 8.36 -17.72 15.09
C GLN A 2 9.63 -18.59 15.03
N GLN A 3 10.03 -19.26 16.12
CA GLN A 3 11.18 -20.19 16.08
C GLN A 3 10.99 -21.36 15.10
N ALA A 4 9.78 -21.92 15.05
CA ALA A 4 9.47 -23.03 14.14
C ALA A 4 9.50 -22.57 12.67
N ARG A 5 8.98 -21.37 12.40
CA ARG A 5 9.02 -20.74 11.06
C ARG A 5 10.44 -20.32 10.66
N ALA A 6 11.25 -19.81 11.59
CA ALA A 6 12.65 -19.47 11.34
C ALA A 6 13.48 -20.71 10.99
N LEU A 7 13.19 -21.85 11.63
CA LEU A 7 13.79 -23.15 11.29
C LEU A 7 13.30 -23.64 9.91
N ASP A 8 11.99 -23.58 9.64
CA ASP A 8 11.39 -23.96 8.35
C ASP A 8 11.94 -23.11 7.17
N ALA A 9 12.05 -21.79 7.36
CA ALA A 9 12.61 -20.88 6.36
C ALA A 9 14.12 -21.06 6.15
N ALA A 10 14.82 -21.65 7.12
CA ALA A 10 16.23 -22.00 6.99
C ALA A 10 16.44 -23.36 6.31
N GLU A 11 15.38 -24.20 6.21
CA GLU A 11 15.45 -25.42 5.42
C GLU A 11 15.56 -25.07 3.92
N PRO A 12 16.61 -25.53 3.23
CA PRO A 12 16.75 -25.25 1.82
C PRO A 12 15.63 -25.95 1.03
N PRO A 13 15.06 -25.30 0.00
CA PRO A 13 14.12 -25.95 -0.89
C PRO A 13 14.78 -27.18 -1.52
N HIS A 14 14.01 -28.25 -1.71
CA HIS A 14 14.51 -29.47 -2.31
C HIS A 14 15.13 -29.20 -3.68
N ASP A 15 16.43 -29.48 -3.82
CA ASP A 15 17.18 -29.31 -5.06
C ASP A 15 17.27 -30.65 -5.80
N PRO A 16 16.49 -30.86 -6.89
CA PRO A 16 16.53 -32.11 -7.64
C PRO A 16 17.87 -32.35 -8.37
N PHE A 17 18.77 -31.36 -8.41
CA PHE A 17 20.08 -31.43 -9.04
C PHE A 17 21.24 -31.22 -8.04
N GLU A 18 21.01 -31.50 -6.74
CA GLU A 18 22.00 -31.38 -5.65
C GLU A 18 23.37 -32.02 -5.95
N ARG A 19 23.42 -33.00 -6.86
CA ARG A 19 24.65 -33.69 -7.30
C ARG A 19 25.58 -32.84 -8.17
N ILE A 20 25.06 -31.78 -8.79
CA ILE A 20 25.77 -30.92 -9.75
C ILE A 20 25.89 -29.50 -9.17
N HIS A 21 24.95 -29.08 -8.34
CA HIS A 21 25.00 -27.80 -7.67
C HIS A 21 25.99 -27.82 -6.50
N ARG A 22 26.66 -26.68 -6.30
CA ARG A 22 27.51 -26.49 -5.13
C ARG A 22 26.62 -26.55 -3.88
N PRO A 23 26.96 -27.35 -2.85
CA PRO A 23 26.21 -27.36 -1.61
C PRO A 23 26.06 -25.94 -1.07
N VAL A 24 24.82 -25.50 -0.89
CA VAL A 24 24.54 -24.22 -0.21
C VAL A 24 24.93 -24.41 1.24
N GLU A 25 25.82 -23.54 1.75
CA GLU A 25 26.27 -23.62 3.13
C GLU A 25 25.10 -23.30 4.06
N HIS A 26 24.62 -24.32 4.77
CA HIS A 26 23.51 -24.21 5.69
C HIS A 26 23.94 -23.39 6.91
N ARG A 27 23.54 -22.12 6.97
CA ARG A 27 23.65 -21.31 8.18
C ARG A 27 22.39 -21.55 9.00
N ALA A 28 22.57 -22.18 10.17
CA ALA A 28 21.50 -22.25 11.15
C ALA A 28 20.99 -20.83 11.44
N PRO A 29 19.67 -20.62 11.54
CA PRO A 29 19.13 -19.31 11.85
C PRO A 29 19.63 -18.88 13.23
N ASP A 30 19.99 -17.60 13.35
CA ASP A 30 20.35 -17.02 14.63
C ASP A 30 19.10 -16.88 15.49
N LEU A 31 18.92 -17.82 16.42
CA LEU A 31 17.76 -17.87 17.31
C LEU A 31 17.85 -16.89 18.48
N ASP A 32 19.01 -16.25 18.67
CA ASP A 32 19.22 -15.26 19.71
C ASP A 32 18.88 -13.84 19.21
N ARG A 33 18.61 -13.67 17.91
CA ARG A 33 18.20 -12.39 17.32
C ARG A 33 16.79 -12.00 17.76
N VAL A 34 16.63 -10.72 18.10
CA VAL A 34 15.33 -10.12 18.46
C VAL A 34 15.03 -8.98 17.50
N PRO A 35 13.96 -9.00 16.71
CA PRO A 35 13.04 -10.12 16.52
C PRO A 35 13.65 -11.25 15.67
N LEU A 36 13.09 -12.46 15.81
CA LEU A 36 13.48 -13.62 14.99
C LEU A 36 13.13 -13.40 13.51
N GLU A 37 12.00 -12.77 13.25
CA GLU A 37 11.55 -12.37 11.92
C GLU A 37 11.49 -10.85 11.82
N PRO A 38 11.79 -10.25 10.65
CA PRO A 38 11.69 -8.81 10.47
C PRO A 38 10.32 -8.24 10.89
N GLU A 39 10.30 -7.31 11.84
CA GLU A 39 9.07 -6.69 12.35
C GLU A 39 8.80 -5.35 11.68
N GLU A 40 7.58 -5.11 11.22
CA GLU A 40 7.15 -3.88 10.53
C GLU A 40 6.53 -2.86 11.49
N ASP A 41 5.88 -3.33 12.56
CA ASP A 41 5.27 -2.45 13.54
C ASP A 41 6.30 -1.88 14.52
N LEU A 42 6.96 -0.81 14.07
CA LEU A 42 8.01 -0.14 14.83
C LEU A 42 7.53 0.32 16.21
N LEU A 43 6.32 0.87 16.31
CA LEU A 43 5.84 1.48 17.56
C LEU A 43 5.44 0.42 18.57
N LEU A 44 4.71 -0.62 18.14
CA LEU A 44 4.37 -1.74 19.00
C LEU A 44 5.64 -2.44 19.47
N PHE A 45 6.58 -2.71 18.57
CA PHE A 45 7.84 -3.35 18.93
C PHE A 45 8.61 -2.56 19.99
N ILE A 46 8.72 -1.23 19.81
CA ILE A 46 9.40 -0.35 20.77
C ILE A 46 8.66 -0.32 22.11
N ALA A 47 7.32 -0.28 22.12
CA ALA A 47 6.52 -0.30 23.36
C ALA A 47 6.81 -1.56 24.20
N GLU A 48 6.89 -2.72 23.55
CA GLU A 48 7.12 -4.01 24.20
C GLU A 48 8.57 -4.23 24.62
N HIS A 49 9.54 -3.76 23.83
CA HIS A 49 10.96 -4.13 24.00
C HIS A 49 11.85 -3.02 24.54
N SER A 50 11.41 -1.76 24.57
CA SER A 50 12.20 -0.66 25.12
C SER A 50 12.08 -0.61 26.66
N PRO A 51 13.19 -0.76 27.41
CA PRO A 51 13.22 -0.59 28.85
C PRO A 51 13.45 0.87 29.26
N TYR A 52 13.59 1.78 28.30
CA TYR A 52 13.84 3.22 28.57
C TYR A 52 12.56 4.05 28.60
N LEU A 53 11.43 3.46 28.21
CA LEU A 53 10.13 4.11 28.24
C LEU A 53 9.46 3.90 29.59
N ALA A 54 8.93 4.99 30.16
CA ALA A 54 8.00 4.92 31.27
C ALA A 54 6.66 4.30 30.82
N ASP A 55 5.91 3.72 31.76
CA ASP A 55 4.66 3.01 31.46
C ASP A 55 3.67 3.85 30.65
N TRP A 56 3.44 5.10 31.03
CA TRP A 56 2.55 6.00 30.29
C TRP A 56 3.01 6.29 28.85
N GLN A 57 4.32 6.22 28.57
CA GLN A 57 4.84 6.40 27.21
C GLN A 57 4.53 5.16 26.36
N LYS A 58 4.60 3.96 26.96
CA LYS A 58 4.22 2.71 26.30
C LYS A 58 2.72 2.72 26.00
N ASP A 59 1.90 3.15 26.96
CA ASP A 59 0.45 3.29 26.77
C ASP A 59 0.12 4.17 25.57
N LEU A 60 0.83 5.29 25.38
CA LEU A 60 0.65 6.16 24.21
C LEU A 60 0.99 5.45 22.89
N LEU A 61 2.04 4.62 22.86
CA LEU A 61 2.39 3.86 21.67
C LEU A 61 1.33 2.78 21.35
N HIS A 62 0.79 2.12 22.38
CA HIS A 62 -0.30 1.16 22.22
C HIS A 62 -1.58 1.81 21.70
N ILE A 63 -1.95 3.00 22.21
CA ILE A 63 -3.08 3.76 21.69
C ILE A 63 -2.88 4.07 20.19
N VAL A 64 -1.70 4.54 19.80
CA VAL A 64 -1.41 4.84 18.39
C VAL A 64 -1.49 3.57 17.53
N HIS A 65 -1.00 2.43 18.02
CA HIS A 65 -1.11 1.15 17.33
C HIS A 65 -2.58 0.73 17.14
N GLU A 66 -3.41 0.82 18.18
CA GLU A 66 -4.84 0.49 18.11
C GLU A 66 -5.59 1.39 17.11
N GLU A 67 -5.34 2.69 17.14
CA GLU A 67 -5.92 3.66 16.19
C GLU A 67 -5.45 3.41 14.75
N ALA A 68 -4.18 3.02 14.57
CA ALA A 68 -3.65 2.65 13.25
C ALA A 68 -4.35 1.40 12.70
N ARG A 69 -4.60 0.38 13.52
CA ARG A 69 -5.34 -0.84 13.11
C ARG A 69 -6.76 -0.53 12.66
N HIS A 70 -7.39 0.49 13.22
CA HIS A 70 -8.70 0.96 12.76
C HIS A 70 -8.62 1.75 11.43
N SER A 71 -7.55 2.52 11.24
CA SER A 71 -7.38 3.46 10.12
C SER A 71 -6.82 2.81 8.86
N ILE A 72 -5.90 1.84 8.99
CA ILE A 72 -5.24 1.15 7.87
C ILE A 72 -6.25 0.54 6.88
N PRO A 73 -7.29 -0.20 7.33
CA PRO A 73 -8.31 -0.69 6.41
C PRO A 73 -8.99 0.41 5.60
N GLN A 74 -9.26 1.58 6.20
CA GLN A 74 -9.88 2.71 5.50
C GLN A 74 -8.96 3.32 4.44
N ILE A 75 -7.65 3.33 4.71
CA ILE A 75 -6.63 3.75 3.74
C ILE A 75 -6.60 2.75 2.57
N ASP A 76 -6.61 1.46 2.84
CA ASP A 76 -6.53 0.40 1.84
C ASP A 76 -7.81 0.21 1.00
N THR A 77 -8.96 0.71 1.46
CA THR A 77 -10.24 0.60 0.75
C THR A 77 -10.81 1.96 0.35
N LYS A 78 -10.00 3.03 0.31
CA LYS A 78 -10.47 4.40 0.12
C LYS A 78 -11.29 4.56 -1.17
N ILE A 79 -10.75 4.13 -2.32
CA ILE A 79 -11.40 4.24 -3.63
C ILE A 79 -12.68 3.41 -3.66
N MET A 80 -12.63 2.17 -3.18
CA MET A 80 -13.80 1.31 -3.09
C MET A 80 -14.90 1.93 -2.23
N ASN A 81 -14.56 2.40 -1.03
CA ASN A 81 -15.49 2.91 -0.05
C ASN A 81 -16.11 4.24 -0.49
N GLU A 82 -15.31 5.18 -0.98
CA GLU A 82 -15.79 6.46 -1.50
C GLU A 82 -16.64 6.26 -2.77
N GLY A 83 -16.23 5.35 -3.65
CA GLY A 83 -17.04 4.93 -4.79
C GLY A 83 -18.35 4.25 -4.40
N TRP A 84 -18.35 3.42 -3.36
CA TRP A 84 -19.52 2.70 -2.87
C TRP A 84 -20.56 3.68 -2.31
N ALA A 85 -20.10 4.65 -1.51
CA ALA A 85 -20.93 5.75 -1.04
C ALA A 85 -21.54 6.53 -2.21
N SER A 86 -20.74 6.91 -3.22
CA SER A 86 -21.23 7.58 -4.43
C SER A 86 -22.28 6.75 -5.17
N TYR A 87 -22.02 5.46 -5.36
CA TYR A 87 -22.92 4.55 -6.08
C TYR A 87 -24.28 4.47 -5.40
N TRP A 88 -24.32 4.23 -4.09
CA TRP A 88 -25.58 4.13 -3.34
C TRP A 88 -26.27 5.47 -3.19
N HIS A 89 -25.53 6.55 -2.94
CA HIS A 89 -26.12 7.88 -2.91
C HIS A 89 -26.80 8.20 -4.25
N HIS A 90 -26.11 7.97 -5.37
CA HIS A 90 -26.68 8.16 -6.70
C HIS A 90 -27.91 7.28 -6.93
N LYS A 91 -27.81 5.99 -6.60
CA LYS A 91 -28.91 5.03 -6.79
C LYS A 91 -30.15 5.37 -5.96
N ILE A 92 -29.96 5.70 -4.69
CA ILE A 92 -31.04 6.06 -3.78
C ILE A 92 -31.72 7.34 -4.28
N MET A 93 -30.95 8.39 -4.57
CA MET A 93 -31.52 9.67 -5.00
C MET A 93 -32.31 9.57 -6.31
N ASN A 94 -31.86 8.75 -7.26
CA ASN A 94 -32.60 8.48 -8.51
C ASN A 94 -33.78 7.51 -8.35
N SER A 95 -33.90 6.81 -7.22
CA SER A 95 -35.04 5.94 -6.92
C SER A 95 -36.18 6.65 -6.19
N LEU A 96 -35.93 7.87 -5.72
CA LEU A 96 -36.92 8.72 -5.09
C LEU A 96 -37.69 9.50 -6.15
N ASP A 97 -39.00 9.65 -5.97
CA ASP A 97 -39.86 10.49 -6.80
C ASP A 97 -39.70 11.97 -6.41
N LEU A 98 -38.51 12.51 -6.67
CA LEU A 98 -38.15 13.89 -6.33
C LEU A 98 -38.75 14.88 -7.36
N PRO A 99 -39.21 16.07 -6.91
CA PRO A 99 -39.47 17.18 -7.82
C PRO A 99 -38.26 17.47 -8.71
N GLU A 100 -38.50 17.81 -9.98
CA GLU A 100 -37.45 18.03 -10.99
C GLU A 100 -36.38 19.04 -10.54
N GLU A 101 -36.80 20.12 -9.88
CA GLU A 101 -35.91 21.15 -9.34
C GLU A 101 -34.90 20.57 -8.34
N LEU A 102 -35.37 19.70 -7.44
CA LEU A 102 -34.52 19.04 -6.44
C LEU A 102 -33.65 17.94 -7.04
N HIS A 103 -34.15 17.26 -8.09
CA HIS A 103 -33.35 16.26 -8.80
C HIS A 103 -32.17 16.91 -9.53
N LEU A 104 -32.39 18.06 -10.18
CA LEU A 104 -31.34 18.84 -10.82
C LEU A 104 -30.32 19.36 -9.80
N GLU A 105 -30.77 19.89 -8.66
CA GLU A 105 -29.89 20.32 -7.58
C GLU A 105 -29.02 19.17 -7.06
N PHE A 106 -29.61 17.99 -6.83
CA PHE A 106 -28.89 16.78 -6.49
C PHE A 106 -27.81 16.45 -7.54
N LEU A 107 -28.14 16.44 -8.83
CA LEU A 107 -27.19 16.10 -9.89
C LEU A 107 -26.01 17.07 -9.91
N VAL A 108 -26.24 18.36 -9.70
CA VAL A 108 -25.18 19.37 -9.62
C VAL A 108 -24.27 19.09 -8.42
N HIS A 109 -24.81 18.88 -7.23
CA HIS A 109 -24.01 18.62 -6.03
C HIS A 109 -23.27 17.29 -6.08
N HIS A 110 -23.91 16.25 -6.61
CA HIS A 110 -23.27 14.96 -6.81
C HIS A 110 -22.05 15.11 -7.73
N ASN A 111 -22.21 15.77 -8.88
CA ASN A 111 -21.11 16.03 -9.82
C ASN A 111 -19.98 16.87 -9.22
N GLN A 112 -20.27 17.84 -8.34
CA GLN A 112 -19.23 18.62 -7.66
C GLN A 112 -18.32 17.74 -6.80
N VAL A 113 -18.85 16.67 -6.21
CA VAL A 113 -18.10 15.70 -5.42
C VAL A 113 -17.33 14.72 -6.32
N ILE A 114 -18.00 14.17 -7.34
CA ILE A 114 -17.44 13.06 -8.13
C ILE A 114 -16.60 13.49 -9.33
N ARG A 115 -16.60 14.77 -9.76
CA ARG A 115 -15.86 15.17 -10.96
C ARG A 115 -14.35 14.90 -10.82
N ALA A 116 -13.71 14.53 -11.92
CA ALA A 116 -12.25 14.50 -11.98
C ALA A 116 -11.66 15.91 -11.85
N HIS A 117 -10.47 16.01 -11.26
CA HIS A 117 -9.74 17.27 -11.12
C HIS A 117 -8.40 17.16 -11.86
N PRO A 118 -7.99 18.18 -12.65
CA PRO A 118 -6.71 18.14 -13.35
C PRO A 118 -5.54 17.91 -12.38
N GLY A 119 -4.69 16.92 -12.70
CA GLY A 119 -3.50 16.60 -11.91
C GLY A 119 -3.76 15.79 -10.64
N GLY A 120 -4.98 15.29 -10.42
CA GLY A 120 -5.30 14.46 -9.25
C GLY A 120 -6.29 13.35 -9.58
N LEU A 121 -6.16 12.24 -8.87
CA LEU A 121 -7.15 11.17 -8.92
C LEU A 121 -8.29 11.52 -7.96
N ASN A 122 -9.53 11.46 -8.44
CA ASN A 122 -10.69 11.52 -7.56
C ASN A 122 -11.15 10.09 -7.21
N PRO A 123 -10.85 9.58 -6.00
CA PRO A 123 -11.31 8.26 -5.54
C PRO A 123 -12.84 8.05 -5.67
N TYR A 124 -13.65 9.08 -5.40
CA TYR A 124 -15.11 9.01 -5.61
C TYR A 124 -15.45 8.73 -7.08
N TYR A 125 -14.76 9.38 -8.02
CA TYR A 125 -14.98 9.19 -9.46
C TYR A 125 -14.64 7.78 -9.91
N ILE A 126 -13.42 7.33 -9.59
CA ILE A 126 -12.88 6.05 -10.04
C ILE A 126 -13.74 4.92 -9.47
N GLY A 127 -13.98 4.94 -8.16
CA GLY A 127 -14.80 3.93 -7.51
C GLY A 127 -16.23 3.91 -8.04
N PHE A 128 -16.85 5.08 -8.26
CA PHE A 128 -18.19 5.19 -8.83
C PHE A 128 -18.29 4.55 -10.23
N ARG A 129 -17.33 4.87 -11.12
CA ARG A 129 -17.26 4.29 -12.48
C ARG A 129 -17.09 2.77 -12.41
N LEU A 130 -16.22 2.26 -11.54
CA LEU A 130 -15.98 0.82 -11.41
C LEU A 130 -17.21 0.07 -10.87
N TRP A 131 -17.89 0.57 -9.84
CA TRP A 131 -19.08 -0.11 -9.30
C TRP A 131 -20.20 -0.21 -10.34
N HIS A 132 -20.43 0.86 -11.12
CA HIS A 132 -21.37 0.84 -12.24
C HIS A 132 -20.96 -0.18 -13.31
N ASP A 133 -19.69 -0.20 -13.69
CA ASP A 133 -19.20 -1.11 -14.71
C ASP A 133 -19.25 -2.59 -14.27
N ILE A 134 -18.89 -2.91 -13.02
CA ILE A 134 -19.00 -4.27 -12.48
C ILE A 134 -20.46 -4.73 -12.50
N ARG A 135 -21.41 -3.91 -12.03
CA ARG A 135 -22.83 -4.26 -12.07
C ARG A 135 -23.30 -4.50 -13.50
N ARG A 136 -22.94 -3.62 -14.45
CA ARG A 136 -23.32 -3.77 -15.86
C ARG A 136 -22.72 -5.03 -16.48
N ARG A 137 -21.42 -5.32 -16.28
CA ARG A 137 -20.76 -6.53 -16.81
C ARG A 137 -21.44 -7.83 -16.41
N TYR A 138 -22.04 -7.86 -15.21
CA TYR A 138 -22.68 -9.07 -14.71
C TYR A 138 -24.18 -9.14 -15.05
N ASP A 139 -24.85 -8.02 -15.29
CA ASP A 139 -26.26 -8.00 -15.73
C ASP A 139 -26.41 -8.10 -17.25
N GLU A 140 -25.56 -7.36 -17.97
CA GLU A 140 -25.61 -7.13 -19.41
C GLU A 140 -24.19 -7.22 -20.00
N PRO A 141 -23.54 -8.41 -19.94
CA PRO A 141 -22.22 -8.61 -20.53
C PRO A 141 -22.28 -8.48 -22.06
N THR A 142 -21.22 -7.93 -22.65
CA THR A 142 -21.02 -7.98 -24.11
C THR A 142 -20.49 -9.35 -24.55
N GLU A 143 -20.60 -9.68 -25.84
CA GLU A 143 -20.07 -10.94 -26.39
C GLU A 143 -18.56 -11.09 -26.11
N ALA A 144 -17.79 -10.01 -26.27
CA ALA A 144 -16.34 -10.01 -26.00
C ALA A 144 -16.02 -10.28 -24.51
N GLU A 145 -16.86 -9.80 -23.60
CA GLU A 145 -16.67 -10.05 -22.16
C GLU A 145 -17.03 -11.48 -21.77
N ILE A 146 -18.05 -12.06 -22.40
CA ILE A 146 -18.38 -13.48 -22.24
C ILE A 146 -17.24 -14.36 -22.78
N GLU A 147 -16.65 -14.00 -23.93
CA GLU A 147 -15.51 -14.72 -24.49
C GLU A 147 -14.28 -14.64 -23.56
N ALA A 148 -14.00 -13.46 -23.00
CA ALA A 148 -12.84 -13.25 -22.15
C ALA A 148 -12.97 -13.81 -20.72
N HIS A 149 -14.17 -13.82 -20.15
CA HIS A 149 -14.40 -14.09 -18.72
C HIS A 149 -15.46 -15.15 -18.42
N GLY A 150 -16.15 -15.66 -19.44
CA GLY A 150 -17.29 -16.56 -19.31
C GLY A 150 -18.60 -15.83 -19.03
N THR A 151 -19.72 -16.55 -19.16
CA THR A 151 -21.04 -16.03 -18.81
C THR A 151 -21.14 -15.80 -17.30
N PRO A 152 -21.65 -14.63 -16.84
CA PRO A 152 -21.89 -14.37 -15.44
C PRO A 152 -22.72 -15.46 -14.76
N ASP A 153 -22.26 -15.90 -13.58
CA ASP A 153 -22.89 -16.95 -12.77
C ASP A 153 -23.89 -16.40 -11.73
N LYS A 154 -23.93 -15.08 -11.57
CA LYS A 154 -24.78 -14.35 -10.61
C LYS A 154 -25.15 -12.97 -11.14
N SER A 155 -26.14 -12.35 -10.50
CA SER A 155 -26.51 -10.98 -10.84
C SER A 155 -25.40 -10.00 -10.46
N GLY A 156 -25.29 -8.86 -11.15
CA GLY A 156 -24.27 -7.88 -10.79
C GLY A 156 -24.41 -7.26 -9.40
N MET A 157 -25.58 -7.38 -8.75
CA MET A 157 -25.87 -6.92 -7.40
C MET A 157 -25.16 -7.83 -6.41
N GLU A 158 -25.37 -9.14 -6.57
CA GLU A 158 -24.64 -10.15 -5.82
C GLU A 158 -23.13 -9.97 -6.04
N LYS A 159 -22.72 -9.64 -7.27
CA LYS A 159 -21.31 -9.42 -7.55
C LYS A 159 -20.72 -8.20 -6.85
N ILE A 160 -21.35 -7.03 -6.89
CA ILE A 160 -20.80 -5.84 -6.23
C ILE A 160 -20.72 -6.01 -4.71
N PHE A 161 -21.66 -6.75 -4.10
CA PHE A 161 -21.60 -7.10 -2.69
C PHE A 161 -20.47 -8.08 -2.36
N GLU A 162 -20.27 -9.12 -3.19
CA GLU A 162 -19.14 -10.03 -3.07
C GLU A 162 -17.82 -9.27 -3.13
N VAL A 163 -17.63 -8.42 -4.15
CA VAL A 163 -16.40 -7.63 -4.32
C VAL A 163 -16.18 -6.69 -3.14
N ARG A 164 -17.23 -6.06 -2.60
CA ARG A 164 -17.12 -5.23 -1.40
C ARG A 164 -16.63 -6.03 -0.18
N GLU A 165 -17.00 -7.30 -0.07
CA GLU A 165 -16.62 -8.16 1.06
C GLU A 165 -15.19 -8.71 0.92
N THR A 166 -14.72 -8.96 -0.30
CA THR A 166 -13.46 -9.69 -0.53
C THR A 166 -12.28 -8.83 -0.93
N ASP A 167 -12.50 -7.60 -1.41
CA ASP A 167 -11.45 -6.80 -2.04
C ASP A 167 -11.03 -5.57 -1.22
N ARG A 168 -9.79 -5.14 -1.49
CA ARG A 168 -9.24 -3.81 -1.15
C ARG A 168 -8.90 -3.07 -2.44
N ASP A 169 -8.58 -1.77 -2.37
CA ASP A 169 -8.39 -0.93 -3.56
C ASP A 169 -7.44 -1.54 -4.60
N VAL A 170 -6.33 -2.14 -4.14
CA VAL A 170 -5.36 -2.80 -5.02
C VAL A 170 -5.96 -3.98 -5.76
N SER A 171 -6.67 -4.89 -5.09
CA SER A 171 -7.28 -6.05 -5.75
C SER A 171 -8.48 -5.64 -6.62
N PHE A 172 -9.26 -4.66 -6.15
CA PHE A 172 -10.38 -4.08 -6.86
C PHE A 172 -9.97 -3.48 -8.20
N LEU A 173 -8.98 -2.58 -8.20
CA LEU A 173 -8.48 -1.98 -9.43
C LEU A 173 -7.75 -3.01 -10.29
N ARG A 174 -6.94 -3.89 -9.69
CA ARG A 174 -6.23 -4.94 -10.45
C ARG A 174 -7.20 -5.82 -11.24
N ARG A 175 -8.33 -6.21 -10.64
CA ARG A 175 -9.32 -7.08 -11.27
C ARG A 175 -10.27 -6.35 -12.22
N PHE A 176 -10.74 -5.16 -11.84
CA PHE A 176 -11.90 -4.55 -12.50
C PHE A 176 -11.58 -3.30 -13.33
N LEU A 177 -10.43 -2.64 -13.14
CA LEU A 177 -10.03 -1.51 -13.98
C LEU A 177 -9.52 -2.02 -15.34
N THR A 178 -10.33 -1.86 -16.38
CA THR A 178 -10.00 -2.28 -17.76
C THR A 178 -9.34 -1.15 -18.55
N ALA A 179 -8.66 -1.47 -19.66
CA ALA A 179 -8.07 -0.46 -20.55
C ALA A 179 -9.12 0.54 -21.05
N ASP A 180 -10.30 0.06 -21.43
CA ASP A 180 -11.39 0.91 -21.94
C ASP A 180 -11.89 1.88 -20.86
N LEU A 181 -12.08 1.41 -19.61
CA LEU A 181 -12.42 2.30 -18.50
C LEU A 181 -11.35 3.36 -18.23
N MET A 182 -10.07 2.98 -18.34
CA MET A 182 -8.97 3.92 -18.13
C MET A 182 -8.94 5.00 -19.23
N ARG A 183 -9.25 4.65 -20.48
CA ARG A 183 -9.41 5.61 -21.58
C ARG A 183 -10.61 6.52 -21.36
N ASP A 184 -11.76 5.96 -21.00
CA ASP A 184 -12.98 6.73 -20.73
C ASP A 184 -12.87 7.68 -19.53
N MET A 185 -11.88 7.45 -18.66
CA MET A 185 -11.58 8.30 -17.51
C MET A 185 -10.38 9.22 -17.74
N ASP A 186 -9.79 9.22 -18.94
CA ASP A 186 -8.58 9.97 -19.29
C ASP A 186 -7.44 9.75 -18.28
N LEU A 187 -7.20 8.50 -17.88
CA LEU A 187 -6.09 8.17 -16.99
C LEU A 187 -4.77 8.14 -17.77
N PHE A 188 -3.75 8.82 -17.25
CA PHE A 188 -2.42 8.87 -17.82
C PHE A 188 -1.37 9.09 -16.74
N GLU A 189 -0.13 8.76 -17.07
CA GLU A 189 1.03 9.02 -16.23
C GLU A 189 1.72 10.31 -16.69
N TYR A 190 2.19 11.12 -15.75
CA TYR A 190 2.99 12.29 -16.05
C TYR A 190 4.19 12.38 -15.12
N ALA A 191 5.29 12.93 -15.64
CA ALA A 191 6.53 13.13 -14.91
C ALA A 191 7.01 14.57 -15.06
N LYS A 192 7.73 15.07 -14.04
CA LYS A 192 8.39 16.36 -14.10
C LYS A 192 9.73 16.22 -14.83
N LYS A 193 9.91 16.94 -15.94
CA LYS A 193 11.18 17.06 -16.68
C LYS A 193 11.63 18.52 -16.65
N GLY A 194 12.63 18.83 -15.82
CA GLY A 194 13.03 20.21 -15.52
C GLY A 194 11.87 20.96 -14.84
N ASP A 195 11.46 22.09 -15.42
CA ASP A 195 10.36 22.91 -14.90
C ASP A 195 8.99 22.59 -15.53
N ARG A 196 8.89 21.55 -16.35
CA ARG A 196 7.64 21.19 -17.06
C ARG A 196 7.14 19.81 -16.64
N PHE A 197 5.83 19.63 -16.67
CA PHE A 197 5.21 18.32 -16.63
C PHE A 197 5.07 17.78 -18.05
N VAL A 198 5.43 16.51 -18.24
CA VAL A 198 5.35 15.81 -19.52
C VAL A 198 4.58 14.52 -19.27
N VAL A 199 3.57 14.25 -20.09
CA VAL A 199 2.87 12.96 -20.09
C VAL A 199 3.86 11.88 -20.53
N SER A 200 4.10 10.89 -19.67
CA SER A 200 5.01 9.78 -19.95
C SER A 200 4.29 8.64 -20.67
N ASN A 201 3.11 8.25 -20.16
CA ASN A 201 2.31 7.15 -20.68
C ASN A 201 0.83 7.55 -20.72
N VAL A 202 0.09 7.05 -21.70
CA VAL A 202 -1.37 7.21 -21.80
C VAL A 202 -2.02 5.82 -21.79
N SER A 203 -3.32 5.73 -21.49
CA SER A 203 -4.02 4.44 -21.42
C SER A 203 -4.37 3.82 -22.79
N ASP A 204 -3.43 3.84 -23.74
CA ASP A 204 -3.58 3.18 -25.05
C ASP A 204 -3.36 1.66 -24.97
N GLU A 205 -3.45 0.96 -26.11
CA GLU A 205 -3.28 -0.50 -26.16
C GLU A 205 -1.91 -0.99 -25.68
N GLU A 206 -0.88 -0.16 -25.83
CA GLU A 206 0.51 -0.50 -25.51
C GLU A 206 0.83 -0.21 -24.04
N HIS A 207 0.39 0.94 -23.51
CA HIS A 207 0.87 1.50 -22.25
C HIS A 207 -0.13 1.46 -21.08
N TRP A 208 -1.38 1.01 -21.29
CA TRP A 208 -2.39 1.02 -20.21
C TRP A 208 -1.99 0.19 -18.98
N ARG A 209 -1.19 -0.86 -19.17
CA ARG A 209 -0.73 -1.72 -18.06
C ARG A 209 0.25 -0.97 -17.17
N GLU A 210 1.15 -0.20 -17.76
CA GLU A 210 2.12 0.65 -17.10
C GLU A 210 1.41 1.74 -16.30
N VAL A 211 0.42 2.42 -16.90
CA VAL A 211 -0.40 3.41 -16.19
C VAL A 211 -1.13 2.76 -15.01
N LYS A 212 -1.65 1.54 -15.17
CA LYS A 212 -2.35 0.80 -14.12
C LYS A 212 -1.40 0.38 -12.99
N GLU A 213 -0.23 -0.15 -13.31
CA GLU A 213 0.76 -0.52 -12.29
C GLU A 213 1.28 0.71 -11.54
N THR A 214 1.49 1.83 -12.23
CA THR A 214 1.81 3.11 -11.59
C THR A 214 0.68 3.53 -10.64
N LEU A 215 -0.58 3.44 -11.04
CA LEU A 215 -1.72 3.71 -10.15
C LEU A 215 -1.71 2.80 -8.92
N LEU A 216 -1.56 1.48 -9.10
CA LEU A 216 -1.58 0.51 -8.01
C LEU A 216 -0.45 0.73 -6.98
N ARG A 217 0.70 1.26 -7.39
CA ARG A 217 1.81 1.62 -6.48
C ARG A 217 1.58 2.91 -5.70
N ASN A 218 0.61 3.73 -6.11
CA ASN A 218 0.37 5.07 -5.55
C ASN A 218 -0.98 5.18 -4.81
N ILE A 219 -1.53 4.07 -4.33
CA ILE A 219 -2.79 4.01 -3.58
C ILE A 219 -2.66 3.16 -2.32
N GLY A 220 -3.58 3.35 -1.37
CA GLY A 220 -3.60 2.59 -0.12
C GLY A 220 -2.30 2.69 0.66
N MET A 221 -1.98 1.62 1.40
CA MET A 221 -0.73 1.52 2.16
C MET A 221 0.52 1.45 1.29
N ASN A 222 0.41 1.21 -0.03
CA ASN A 222 1.55 1.26 -0.94
C ASN A 222 2.15 2.67 -1.06
N THR A 223 1.50 3.71 -0.55
CA THR A 223 2.07 5.07 -0.50
C THR A 223 3.01 5.29 0.68
N VAL A 224 2.99 4.39 1.66
CA VAL A 224 3.78 4.47 2.89
C VAL A 224 5.03 3.58 2.75
N PRO A 225 6.25 4.09 2.99
CA PRO A 225 7.45 3.27 2.97
C PRO A 225 7.44 2.21 4.08
N VAL A 226 7.87 0.98 3.75
CA VAL A 226 7.93 -0.13 4.71
C VAL A 226 9.33 -0.19 5.33
N ILE A 227 9.41 0.02 6.64
CA ILE A 227 10.65 -0.08 7.42
C ILE A 227 10.51 -1.26 8.37
N ARG A 228 11.44 -2.23 8.29
CA ARG A 228 11.44 -3.40 9.16
C ARG A 228 12.60 -3.36 10.15
N ILE A 229 12.35 -3.77 11.39
CA ILE A 229 13.38 -4.04 12.40
C ILE A 229 13.95 -5.42 12.10
N LEU A 230 15.25 -5.48 11.86
CA LEU A 230 15.95 -6.73 11.61
C LEU A 230 16.60 -7.27 12.87
N ASP A 231 17.08 -6.38 13.74
CA ASP A 231 17.79 -6.73 14.96
C ASP A 231 17.73 -5.55 15.94
N ALA A 232 17.27 -5.79 17.16
CA ALA A 232 17.14 -4.80 18.23
C ALA A 232 18.34 -4.81 19.19
N ASP A 233 19.25 -5.77 19.06
CA ASP A 233 20.49 -5.85 19.83
C ASP A 233 21.72 -5.97 18.92
N HIS A 234 21.71 -5.22 17.82
CA HIS A 234 22.80 -5.25 16.86
C HIS A 234 24.13 -4.86 17.52
N ASP A 235 25.18 -5.64 17.22
CA ASP A 235 26.51 -5.58 17.84
C ASP A 235 26.50 -5.72 19.38
N HIS A 236 25.47 -6.33 19.96
CA HIS A 236 25.29 -6.52 21.41
C HIS A 236 25.35 -5.22 22.24
N ASN A 237 24.93 -4.11 21.64
CA ASN A 237 24.91 -2.78 22.27
C ASN A 237 23.52 -2.14 22.21
N ARG A 238 22.48 -2.94 22.02
CA ARG A 238 21.08 -2.51 21.89
C ARG A 238 20.87 -1.52 20.75
N THR A 239 21.66 -1.65 19.70
CA THR A 239 21.48 -0.85 18.48
C THR A 239 20.27 -1.38 17.74
N LEU A 240 19.30 -0.51 17.43
CA LEU A 240 18.13 -0.87 16.64
C LEU A 240 18.50 -0.82 15.15
N TYR A 241 18.70 -1.98 14.56
CA TYR A 241 18.98 -2.12 13.14
C TYR A 241 17.68 -2.31 12.36
N THR A 242 17.41 -1.36 11.48
CA THR A 242 16.24 -1.31 10.61
C THR A 242 16.66 -1.31 9.15
N ARG A 243 15.77 -1.80 8.29
CA ARG A 243 15.95 -1.80 6.84
C ARG A 243 14.68 -1.30 6.17
N HIS A 244 14.87 -0.41 5.22
CA HIS A 244 13.83 -0.02 4.28
C HIS A 244 13.65 -1.11 3.22
N GLU A 245 12.44 -1.63 3.09
CA GLU A 245 12.04 -2.49 1.99
C GLU A 245 11.84 -1.62 0.74
N HIS A 246 12.93 -1.38 0.02
CA HIS A 246 12.95 -0.43 -1.10
C HIS A 246 12.15 -0.99 -2.29
N ASP A 247 11.16 -0.22 -2.73
CA ASP A 247 10.25 -0.59 -3.82
C ASP A 247 10.51 0.19 -5.12
N GLY A 248 11.71 0.76 -5.25
CA GLY A 248 12.10 1.64 -6.34
C GLY A 248 12.01 3.13 -6.01
N ARG A 249 11.44 3.52 -4.86
CA ARG A 249 11.33 4.92 -4.43
C ARG A 249 12.29 5.20 -3.27
N ASP A 250 13.11 6.24 -3.44
CA ASP A 250 14.00 6.71 -2.38
C ASP A 250 13.23 7.40 -1.25
N LEU A 251 13.72 7.23 -0.02
CA LEU A 251 13.18 7.95 1.13
C LEU A 251 13.48 9.44 1.00
N GLN A 252 12.49 10.28 1.30
CA GLN A 252 12.69 11.72 1.36
C GLN A 252 13.54 12.06 2.58
N TYR A 253 14.73 12.64 2.34
CA TYR A 253 15.72 12.88 3.39
C TYR A 253 15.16 13.65 4.61
N GLY A 254 14.37 14.70 4.38
CA GLY A 254 13.79 15.49 5.47
C GLY A 254 12.83 14.71 6.38
N SER A 255 12.09 13.75 5.84
CA SER A 255 11.24 12.85 6.62
C SER A 255 12.07 11.76 7.30
N LEU A 256 13.00 11.15 6.57
CA LEU A 256 13.94 10.14 7.09
C LEU A 256 14.68 10.66 8.32
N GLU A 257 15.27 11.84 8.24
CA GLU A 257 16.08 12.44 9.30
C GLU A 257 15.25 12.69 10.57
N LYS A 258 14.00 13.12 10.43
CA LYS A 258 13.07 13.30 11.55
C LYS A 258 12.65 11.96 12.14
N THR A 259 12.27 11.00 11.30
CA THR A 259 11.87 9.66 11.73
C THR A 259 12.98 8.98 12.53
N LEU A 260 14.23 9.02 12.05
CA LEU A 260 15.36 8.46 12.78
C LEU A 260 15.58 9.10 14.15
N ARG A 261 15.43 10.42 14.26
CA ARG A 261 15.50 11.12 15.55
C ARG A 261 14.38 10.68 16.50
N TYR A 262 13.16 10.49 16.01
CA TYR A 262 12.07 9.99 16.83
C TYR A 262 12.27 8.54 17.26
N LEU A 263 12.74 7.67 16.35
CA LEU A 263 13.09 6.29 16.69
C LEU A 263 14.20 6.25 17.73
N HIS A 264 15.27 7.02 17.58
CA HIS A 264 16.33 7.14 18.57
C HIS A 264 15.79 7.60 19.93
N ARG A 265 14.90 8.61 19.94
CA ARG A 265 14.28 9.11 21.17
C ARG A 265 13.44 8.05 21.89
N LEU A 266 12.68 7.23 21.15
CA LEU A 266 11.82 6.21 21.73
C LEU A 266 12.62 4.95 22.14
N TRP A 267 13.63 4.61 21.34
CA TRP A 267 14.47 3.44 21.58
C TRP A 267 15.57 3.68 22.62
N GLY A 268 16.04 4.92 22.78
CA GLY A 268 17.05 5.32 23.77
C GLY A 268 18.49 4.90 23.45
N ARG A 269 18.71 4.24 22.31
CA ARG A 269 20.01 3.80 21.81
C ARG A 269 20.13 4.06 20.32
N ARG A 270 21.35 3.86 19.79
CA ARG A 270 21.67 4.06 18.38
C ARG A 270 20.67 3.33 17.48
N VAL A 271 20.24 4.00 16.42
CA VAL A 271 19.37 3.43 15.38
C VAL A 271 20.15 3.41 14.08
N LEU A 272 20.11 2.30 13.36
CA LEU A 272 20.65 2.14 12.02
C LEU A 272 19.50 1.92 11.05
N LEU A 273 19.54 2.58 9.89
CA LEU A 273 18.61 2.39 8.79
C LEU A 273 19.38 2.12 7.51
N GLU A 274 19.31 0.89 7.03
CA GLU A 274 19.78 0.53 5.70
C GLU A 274 18.70 0.83 4.66
N THR A 275 19.09 1.49 3.57
CA THR A 275 18.21 1.76 2.43
C THR A 275 19.04 1.90 1.14
N VAL A 276 18.36 1.90 0.00
CA VAL A 276 18.94 2.37 -1.26
C VAL A 276 18.62 3.86 -1.42
N MET A 277 19.62 4.64 -1.82
CA MET A 277 19.49 6.05 -2.20
C MET A 277 20.24 6.28 -3.50
N GLN A 278 19.57 6.81 -4.53
CA GLN A 278 20.13 7.04 -5.86
C GLN A 278 20.82 5.79 -6.43
N GLY A 279 20.21 4.63 -6.22
CA GLY A 279 20.73 3.33 -6.67
C GLY A 279 21.94 2.78 -5.89
N LYS A 280 22.34 3.42 -4.77
CA LYS A 280 23.45 2.96 -3.92
C LYS A 280 22.96 2.55 -2.55
N SER A 281 23.46 1.41 -2.05
CA SER A 281 23.25 1.03 -0.65
C SER A 281 23.82 2.11 0.26
N THR A 282 23.01 2.55 1.21
CA THR A 282 23.33 3.65 2.14
C THR A 282 22.82 3.26 3.51
N THR A 283 23.66 3.42 4.53
CA THR A 283 23.23 3.27 5.92
C THR A 283 23.20 4.64 6.57
N PHE A 284 22.07 4.96 7.20
CA PHE A 284 21.94 6.10 8.08
C PHE A 284 22.05 5.63 9.52
N SER A 285 22.69 6.43 10.37
CA SER A 285 22.73 6.18 11.80
C SER A 285 22.19 7.38 12.56
N CYS A 286 21.51 7.15 13.66
CA CYS A 286 21.13 8.20 14.60
C CYS A 286 21.59 7.82 16.00
N ASP A 287 22.32 8.73 16.63
CA ASP A 287 22.79 8.65 18.02
C ASP A 287 22.61 10.02 18.70
N GLU A 288 23.29 10.25 19.83
CA GLU A 288 23.22 11.51 20.58
C GLU A 288 23.74 12.72 19.79
N ASP A 289 24.68 12.51 18.85
CA ASP A 289 25.28 13.57 18.04
C ASP A 289 24.41 13.93 16.82
N GLY A 290 23.36 13.13 16.55
CA GLY A 290 22.37 13.38 15.51
C GLY A 290 22.38 12.31 14.42
N VAL A 291 21.98 12.70 13.20
CA VAL A 291 21.84 11.77 12.06
C VAL A 291 23.11 11.83 11.20
N GLY A 292 23.82 10.71 11.14
CA GLY A 292 24.96 10.48 10.26
C GLY A 292 24.61 9.61 9.06
N ARG A 293 25.46 9.66 8.03
CA ARG A 293 25.35 8.83 6.82
C ARG A 293 26.68 8.14 6.55
N SER A 294 26.65 6.83 6.37
CA SER A 294 27.73 6.03 5.80
C SER A 294 27.29 5.47 4.44
N ALA A 295 28.14 5.61 3.42
CA ALA A 295 27.95 4.88 2.17
C ALA A 295 28.43 3.45 2.37
N GLY A 296 27.63 2.49 1.91
CA GLY A 296 28.05 1.09 1.78
C GLY A 296 28.92 0.87 0.55
#